data_AF-I0BEY7-F1
#
_entry.id   AF-I0BEY7-F1
#
_cell.length_a   1.000
_cell.length_b   1.000
_cell.length_c   1.000
_cell.angle_alpha   90.00
_cell.angle_beta   90.00
_cell.angle_gamma   90.00
#
_symmetry.space_group_name_H-M   'P 1'
#
loop_
_entity.id
_entity.type
_entity.pdbx_description
1 polymer ?
#
loop_
_entity_poly.entity_id
_entity_poly.type
_entity_poly.pdbx_seq_one_letter_code
_entity_poly.pdbx_strand_id
1 'polypeptide(L)'
;MSHAYIRDLELERNRSTNDKITPSPDTLQKLSAAYGYPYTELMIKAGHLMSDDVAPVVKRSYPEVDLNQVYFIEIGMKEITYHTEADRLAWSIDSLLDFSTFLDTLDEHGFKKMDADLYVNLHHIRKYDERKGKLYFDEEGKGVSVTISAIRQRKYHDLINRHTANNTQRSLEFSFGKAGKKASFTTAEKNI
;
A
#
# COMPACT_ATOMS: atom_id res chain seq x y z
N MET A 1 -19.30 -13.20 -8.72
CA MET A 1 -20.08 -13.50 -7.49
C MET A 1 -20.99 -14.68 -7.76
N SER A 2 -21.27 -15.53 -6.75
CA SER A 2 -22.14 -16.70 -6.94
C SER A 2 -23.61 -16.35 -6.71
N HIS A 3 -24.52 -16.98 -7.46
CA HIS A 3 -25.96 -16.81 -7.31
C HIS A 3 -26.46 -17.22 -5.90
N ALA A 4 -25.78 -18.18 -5.27
CA ALA A 4 -26.07 -18.57 -3.91
C ALA A 4 -25.82 -17.43 -2.91
N TYR A 5 -24.68 -16.75 -3.04
CA TYR A 5 -24.32 -15.65 -2.14
C TYR A 5 -25.24 -14.43 -2.30
N ILE A 6 -25.66 -14.12 -3.53
CA ILE A 6 -26.61 -13.03 -3.79
C ILE A 6 -27.95 -13.29 -3.07
N ARG A 7 -28.47 -14.52 -3.13
CA ARG A 7 -29.69 -14.91 -2.41
C ARG A 7 -29.55 -14.80 -0.88
N ASP A 8 -28.37 -15.12 -0.35
CA ASP A 8 -28.12 -15.02 1.09
C ASP A 8 -28.04 -13.54 1.55
N LEU A 9 -27.57 -12.65 0.68
CA LEU A 9 -27.63 -11.20 0.91
C LEU A 9 -29.06 -10.66 0.88
N GLU A 10 -29.92 -11.14 -0.03
CA GLU A 10 -31.34 -10.78 -0.08
C GLU A 10 -32.10 -11.19 1.18
N LEU A 11 -31.70 -12.30 1.81
CA LEU A 11 -32.29 -12.82 3.05
C LEU A 11 -31.56 -12.31 4.31
N GLU A 12 -30.52 -11.47 4.13
CA GLU A 12 -29.63 -10.92 5.17
C GLU A 12 -28.97 -11.98 6.08
N ARG A 13 -29.01 -13.25 5.70
CA ARG A 13 -28.61 -14.37 6.54
C ARG A 13 -27.91 -15.47 5.76
N ASN A 14 -26.90 -16.05 6.39
CA ASN A 14 -26.20 -17.20 5.85
C ASN A 14 -27.10 -18.42 5.93
N ARG A 15 -27.32 -19.08 4.79
CA ARG A 15 -28.18 -20.27 4.71
C ARG A 15 -27.69 -21.45 5.56
N SER A 16 -26.40 -21.51 5.88
CA SER A 16 -25.76 -22.61 6.59
C SER A 16 -25.57 -22.32 8.08
N THR A 17 -25.24 -21.07 8.44
CA THR A 17 -24.97 -20.69 9.84
C THR A 17 -26.08 -19.87 10.49
N ASN A 18 -27.04 -19.38 9.69
CA ASN A 18 -28.12 -18.48 10.10
C ASN A 18 -27.64 -17.13 10.68
N ASP A 19 -26.34 -16.84 10.55
CA ASP A 19 -25.74 -15.58 10.98
C ASP A 19 -26.11 -14.45 10.05
N LYS A 20 -26.21 -13.23 10.59
CA LYS A 20 -26.39 -12.02 9.80
C LYS A 20 -25.19 -11.85 8.87
N ILE A 21 -25.45 -11.67 7.58
CA ILE A 21 -24.39 -11.40 6.60
C ILE A 21 -24.24 -9.89 6.45
N THR A 22 -23.01 -9.43 6.65
CA THR A 22 -22.60 -8.09 6.26
C THR A 22 -21.66 -8.21 5.05
N PRO A 23 -22.11 -7.86 3.82
CA PRO A 23 -21.26 -7.94 2.63
C PRO A 23 -20.06 -7.02 2.75
N SER A 24 -18.92 -7.41 2.18
CA SER A 24 -17.73 -6.55 2.18
C SER A 24 -17.91 -5.32 1.27
N PRO A 25 -17.20 -4.21 1.53
CA PRO A 25 -17.22 -3.03 0.65
C PRO A 25 -16.93 -3.36 -0.83
N ASP A 26 -15.92 -4.20 -1.12
CA ASP A 26 -15.62 -4.70 -2.47
C ASP A 26 -16.79 -5.49 -3.10
N THR A 27 -17.52 -6.26 -2.30
CA THR A 27 -18.74 -6.95 -2.75
C THR A 27 -19.83 -5.95 -3.12
N LEU A 28 -20.06 -4.95 -2.27
CA LEU A 28 -21.06 -3.91 -2.48
C LEU A 28 -20.73 -3.05 -3.72
N GLN A 29 -19.45 -2.80 -4.00
CA GLN A 29 -19.00 -2.10 -5.20
C GLN A 29 -19.31 -2.90 -6.47
N LYS A 30 -19.07 -4.22 -6.44
CA LYS A 30 -19.44 -5.12 -7.55
C LYS A 30 -20.96 -5.19 -7.74
N LEU A 31 -21.74 -5.16 -6.67
CA LEU A 31 -23.21 -5.10 -6.73
C LEU A 31 -23.68 -3.76 -7.32
N SER A 32 -23.08 -2.65 -6.89
CA SER A 32 -23.36 -1.33 -7.44
C SER A 32 -23.13 -1.28 -8.95
N ALA A 33 -21.98 -1.78 -9.41
CA ALA A 33 -21.65 -1.85 -10.84
C ALA A 33 -22.56 -2.79 -11.63
N ALA A 34 -22.95 -3.94 -11.06
CA ALA A 34 -23.76 -4.94 -11.75
C ALA A 34 -25.25 -4.57 -11.88
N TYR A 35 -25.82 -3.93 -10.85
CA TYR A 35 -27.25 -3.62 -10.79
C TYR A 35 -27.55 -2.12 -11.00
N GLY A 36 -26.52 -1.30 -11.22
CA GLY A 36 -26.67 0.14 -11.43
C GLY A 36 -27.20 0.88 -10.20
N TYR A 37 -27.03 0.31 -9.01
CA TYR A 37 -27.52 0.88 -7.76
C TYR A 37 -26.41 1.67 -7.04
N PRO A 38 -26.67 2.84 -6.43
CA PRO A 38 -25.61 3.65 -5.82
C PRO A 38 -24.83 2.90 -4.74
N TYR A 39 -23.50 2.86 -4.87
CA TYR A 39 -22.63 2.17 -3.91
C TYR A 39 -22.79 2.67 -2.47
N THR A 40 -22.88 3.98 -2.30
CA THR A 40 -23.04 4.64 -0.99
C THR A 40 -24.32 4.20 -0.28
N GLU A 41 -25.42 4.06 -1.01
CA GLU A 41 -26.70 3.57 -0.47
C GLU A 41 -26.60 2.11 -0.01
N LEU A 42 -25.82 1.27 -0.72
CA LEU A 42 -25.57 -0.11 -0.30
C LEU A 42 -24.71 -0.17 0.97
N MET A 43 -23.75 0.74 1.10
CA MET A 43 -22.88 0.84 2.28
C MET A 43 -23.67 1.26 3.53
N ILE A 44 -24.59 2.22 3.40
CA ILE A 44 -25.50 2.61 4.49
C ILE A 44 -26.42 1.44 4.86
N LYS A 45 -27.04 0.78 3.87
CA LYS A 45 -27.94 -0.36 4.11
C LYS A 45 -27.23 -1.56 4.75
N ALA A 46 -25.98 -1.80 4.39
CA ALA A 46 -25.16 -2.84 4.99
C ALA A 46 -24.67 -2.49 6.40
N GLY A 47 -24.90 -1.25 6.86
CA GLY A 47 -24.47 -0.77 8.18
C GLY A 47 -23.00 -0.40 8.26
N HIS A 48 -22.34 -0.17 7.12
CA HIS A 48 -20.94 0.28 7.05
C HIS A 48 -20.81 1.80 7.16
N LEU A 49 -21.86 2.54 6.83
CA LEU A 49 -21.91 4.00 6.92
C LEU A 49 -23.20 4.41 7.64
N MET A 50 -23.13 5.48 8.44
CA MET A 50 -24.30 6.16 8.96
C MET A 50 -24.77 7.21 7.95
N SER A 51 -26.06 7.52 7.90
CA SER A 51 -26.59 8.56 7.01
C SER A 51 -26.00 9.96 7.25
N ASP A 52 -25.37 10.18 8.40
CA ASP A 52 -24.67 11.43 8.70
C ASP A 52 -23.26 11.50 8.09
N ASP A 53 -22.68 10.34 7.72
CA ASP A 53 -21.38 10.25 7.03
C ASP A 53 -21.46 10.68 5.54
N VAL A 54 -22.68 10.87 5.02
CA VAL A 54 -22.96 11.24 3.61
C VAL A 54 -23.44 12.68 3.43
N ALA A 55 -23.26 13.54 4.44
CA ALA A 55 -23.47 14.97 4.29
C ALA A 55 -22.68 15.51 3.07
N PRO A 56 -23.22 16.51 2.34
CA PRO A 56 -22.65 16.93 1.06
C PRO A 56 -21.19 17.32 1.25
N VAL A 57 -20.35 16.64 0.47
CA VAL A 57 -18.90 16.82 0.39
C VAL A 57 -18.58 18.30 0.27
N VAL A 58 -18.24 18.94 1.40
CA VAL A 58 -17.39 20.12 1.35
C VAL A 58 -16.10 19.58 0.76
N LYS A 59 -15.80 19.91 -0.49
CA LYS A 59 -14.49 19.65 -1.10
C LYS A 59 -13.44 20.33 -0.22
N ARG A 60 -12.96 19.63 0.81
CA ARG A 60 -11.78 20.05 1.55
C ARG A 60 -10.64 19.88 0.56
N SER A 61 -9.99 20.99 0.24
CA SER A 61 -8.80 20.97 -0.60
C SER A 61 -7.76 20.14 0.15
N TYR A 62 -7.53 18.92 -0.29
CA TYR A 62 -6.33 18.20 0.11
C TYR A 62 -5.13 19.07 -0.26
N PRO A 63 -4.10 19.17 0.59
CA PRO A 63 -2.87 19.79 0.17
C PRO A 63 -2.44 19.08 -1.12
N GLU A 64 -2.14 19.86 -2.16
CA GLU A 64 -1.57 19.33 -3.41
C GLU A 64 -0.15 18.87 -3.10
N VAL A 65 -0.04 17.67 -2.52
CA VAL A 65 1.24 17.06 -2.16
C VAL A 65 1.80 16.42 -3.41
N ASP A 66 2.96 16.89 -3.85
CA ASP A 66 3.72 16.23 -4.91
C ASP A 66 4.22 14.87 -4.39
N LEU A 67 3.51 13.79 -4.77
CA LEU A 67 3.82 12.41 -4.39
C LEU A 67 5.23 11.98 -4.79
N ASN A 68 5.85 12.65 -5.77
CA ASN A 68 7.21 12.37 -6.19
C ASN A 68 8.26 12.81 -5.17
N GLN A 69 7.91 13.64 -4.18
CA GLN A 69 8.82 14.09 -3.12
C GLN A 69 8.61 13.31 -1.81
N VAL A 70 7.61 12.43 -1.78
CA VAL A 70 7.22 11.70 -0.58
C VAL A 70 7.97 10.36 -0.53
N TYR A 71 8.64 10.12 0.60
CA TYR A 71 9.41 8.92 0.88
C TYR A 71 8.52 7.75 1.29
N PHE A 72 7.60 7.99 2.21
CA PHE A 72 6.63 7.00 2.66
C PHE A 72 5.39 7.66 3.25
N ILE A 73 4.34 6.86 3.37
CA ILE A 73 3.04 7.25 3.87
C ILE A 73 2.62 6.27 4.98
N GLU A 74 2.12 6.82 6.07
CA GLU A 74 1.49 6.09 7.16
C GLU A 74 -0.01 6.35 7.13
N ILE A 75 -0.81 5.28 7.17
CA ILE A 75 -2.27 5.35 7.17
C ILE A 75 -2.78 4.97 8.56
N GLY A 76 -3.24 5.97 9.29
CA GLY A 76 -3.92 5.81 10.57
C GLY A 76 -5.41 5.53 10.42
N MET A 77 -6.14 5.51 11.54
CA MET A 77 -7.58 5.21 11.52
C MET A 77 -8.42 6.29 10.85
N LYS A 78 -7.99 7.56 10.91
CA LYS A 78 -8.69 8.71 10.34
C LYS A 78 -7.76 9.71 9.65
N GLU A 79 -6.46 9.47 9.65
CA GLU A 79 -5.48 10.39 9.08
C GLU A 79 -4.49 9.66 8.18
N ILE A 80 -4.04 10.37 7.16
CA ILE A 80 -2.90 9.97 6.34
C ILE A 80 -1.76 10.92 6.64
N THR A 81 -0.60 10.34 6.91
CA THR A 81 0.64 11.08 7.09
C THR A 81 1.60 10.84 5.92
N TYR A 82 2.08 11.91 5.31
CA TYR A 82 3.13 11.93 4.29
C TYR A 82 4.44 12.32 4.94
N HIS A 83 5.49 11.55 4.65
CA HIS A 83 6.84 11.85 5.10
C HIS A 83 7.69 12.21 3.90
N THR A 84 8.23 13.43 3.92
CA THR A 84 9.20 13.94 2.93
C THR A 84 10.59 14.05 3.58
N GLU A 85 11.57 14.58 2.86
CA GLU A 85 12.89 14.86 3.43
C GLU A 85 12.84 15.91 4.55
N ALA A 86 12.03 16.96 4.38
CA ALA A 86 12.05 18.15 5.23
C ALA A 86 10.90 18.18 6.24
N ASP A 87 9.75 17.60 5.91
CA ASP A 87 8.53 17.78 6.69
C ASP A 87 7.60 16.56 6.69
N ARG A 88 6.69 16.56 7.66
CA ARG A 88 5.62 15.58 7.86
C ARG A 88 4.27 16.28 7.72
N LEU A 89 3.48 15.87 6.73
CA LEU A 89 2.14 16.43 6.49
C LEU A 89 1.08 15.39 6.85
N ALA A 90 0.17 15.72 7.76
CA ALA A 90 -0.94 14.84 8.15
C ALA A 90 -2.29 15.49 7.83
N TRP A 91 -3.24 14.72 7.31
CA TRP A 91 -4.59 15.21 7.05
C TRP A 91 -5.67 14.13 7.23
N SER A 92 -6.89 14.57 7.54
CA SER A 92 -8.04 13.71 7.86
C SER A 92 -8.73 13.19 6.60
N ILE A 93 -8.95 11.89 6.54
CA ILE A 93 -9.86 11.28 5.57
C ILE A 93 -11.26 11.21 6.18
N ASP A 94 -12.18 11.91 5.53
CA ASP A 94 -13.57 12.00 5.99
C ASP A 94 -14.52 11.12 5.15
N SER A 95 -14.05 10.49 4.06
CA SER A 95 -14.85 9.64 3.17
C SER A 95 -14.06 8.44 2.64
N LEU A 96 -14.70 7.27 2.60
CA LEU A 96 -14.11 6.04 2.05
C LEU A 96 -13.86 6.11 0.54
N LEU A 97 -14.65 6.90 -0.20
CA LEU A 97 -14.44 7.11 -1.64
C LEU A 97 -13.15 7.89 -1.90
N ASP A 98 -12.89 8.89 -1.06
CA ASP A 98 -11.65 9.67 -1.12
C ASP A 98 -10.46 8.77 -0.76
N PHE A 99 -10.64 7.85 0.20
CA PHE A 99 -9.63 6.86 0.54
C PHE A 99 -9.32 5.87 -0.58
N SER A 100 -10.33 5.30 -1.25
CA SER A 100 -10.09 4.35 -2.34
C SER A 100 -9.39 5.01 -3.51
N THR A 101 -9.86 6.21 -3.88
CA THR A 101 -9.25 7.01 -4.97
C THR A 101 -7.80 7.34 -4.62
N PHE A 102 -7.52 7.69 -3.36
CA PHE A 102 -6.16 7.90 -2.87
C PHE A 102 -5.30 6.64 -3.01
N LEU A 103 -5.78 5.46 -2.62
CA LEU A 103 -5.01 4.22 -2.72
C LEU A 103 -4.63 3.87 -4.16
N ASP A 104 -5.53 4.13 -5.12
CA ASP A 104 -5.25 3.90 -6.54
C ASP A 104 -4.12 4.82 -7.04
N THR A 105 -4.10 6.09 -6.61
CA THR A 105 -3.03 7.05 -6.96
C THR A 105 -1.65 6.61 -6.45
N LEU A 106 -1.60 5.87 -5.33
CA LEU A 106 -0.33 5.41 -4.76
C LEU A 106 0.38 4.39 -5.65
N ASP A 107 -0.33 3.40 -6.20
CA ASP A 107 0.27 2.34 -7.01
C ASP A 107 0.82 2.92 -8.34
N GLU A 108 0.17 3.95 -8.89
CA GLU A 108 0.64 4.69 -10.07
C GLU A 108 1.93 5.47 -9.82
N HIS A 109 2.14 5.97 -8.60
CA HIS A 109 3.31 6.76 -8.22
C HIS A 109 4.46 5.93 -7.60
N GLY A 110 4.40 4.60 -7.71
CA GLY A 110 5.48 3.71 -7.25
C GLY A 110 5.50 3.44 -5.74
N PHE A 111 4.40 3.76 -5.05
CA PHE A 111 4.24 3.37 -3.66
C PHE A 111 3.87 1.90 -3.56
N LYS A 112 4.43 1.23 -2.55
CA LYS A 112 4.07 -0.15 -2.26
C LYS A 112 3.77 -0.37 -0.79
N LYS A 113 2.70 -1.13 -0.54
CA LYS A 113 2.30 -1.53 0.80
C LYS A 113 3.35 -2.46 1.42
N MET A 114 4.15 -1.89 2.32
CA MET A 114 5.27 -2.55 2.98
C MET A 114 4.95 -3.00 4.41
N ASP A 115 3.87 -2.51 5.01
CA ASP A 115 3.29 -3.07 6.24
C ASP A 115 1.76 -2.87 6.29
N ALA A 116 1.13 -3.08 7.44
CA ALA A 116 -0.32 -2.94 7.64
C ALA A 116 -0.82 -1.52 7.30
N ASP A 117 -0.09 -0.51 7.77
CA ASP A 117 -0.33 0.92 7.70
C ASP A 117 0.74 1.68 6.88
N LEU A 118 1.81 1.01 6.45
CA LEU A 118 2.95 1.64 5.78
C LEU A 118 2.95 1.41 4.26
N TYR A 119 3.04 2.51 3.51
CA TYR A 119 3.31 2.54 2.07
C TYR A 119 4.63 3.24 1.80
N VAL A 120 5.53 2.60 1.07
CA VAL A 120 6.87 3.15 0.80
C VAL A 120 7.01 3.45 -0.68
N ASN A 121 7.53 4.63 -1.02
CA ASN A 121 7.90 4.96 -2.38
C ASN A 121 9.23 4.30 -2.74
N LEU A 122 9.18 3.29 -3.62
CA LEU A 122 10.37 2.53 -3.97
C LEU A 122 11.39 3.35 -4.80
N HIS A 123 10.97 4.45 -5.43
CA HIS A 123 11.85 5.34 -6.18
C HIS A 123 12.81 6.15 -5.30
N HIS A 124 12.55 6.23 -4.01
CA HIS A 124 13.39 6.98 -3.06
C HIS A 124 14.32 6.11 -2.21
N ILE A 125 14.22 4.78 -2.30
CA ILE A 125 15.08 3.91 -1.52
C ILE A 125 16.51 4.02 -2.03
N ARG A 126 17.44 4.35 -1.13
CA ARG A 126 18.88 4.47 -1.42
C ARG A 126 19.68 3.34 -0.80
N LYS A 127 19.19 2.73 0.28
CA LYS A 127 19.86 1.61 0.94
C LYS A 127 18.87 0.67 1.62
N TYR A 128 19.15 -0.62 1.52
CA TYR A 128 18.37 -1.68 2.16
C TYR A 128 19.27 -2.50 3.10
N ASP A 129 18.95 -2.51 4.40
CA ASP A 129 19.55 -3.41 5.38
C ASP A 129 18.62 -4.61 5.58
N GLU A 130 18.91 -5.69 4.86
CA GLU A 130 18.15 -6.94 4.88
C GLU A 130 18.15 -7.63 6.25
N ARG A 131 19.21 -7.45 7.05
CA ARG A 131 19.31 -8.11 8.36
C ARG A 131 18.37 -7.47 9.36
N LYS A 132 18.22 -6.14 9.28
CA LYS A 132 17.34 -5.36 10.16
C LYS A 132 15.95 -5.13 9.56
N GLY A 133 15.76 -5.43 8.28
CA GLY A 133 14.54 -5.09 7.57
C GLY A 133 14.33 -3.59 7.42
N LYS A 134 15.41 -2.81 7.28
CA LYS A 134 15.34 -1.35 7.22
C LYS A 134 15.56 -0.82 5.81
N LEU A 135 14.66 0.04 5.36
CA LEU A 135 14.77 0.82 4.13
C LEU A 135 15.18 2.24 4.50
N TYR A 136 16.25 2.72 3.87
CA TYR A 136 16.80 4.04 4.07
C TYR A 136 16.63 4.86 2.79
N PHE A 137 16.28 6.13 2.98
CA PHE A 137 16.14 7.10 1.89
C PHE A 137 17.42 7.91 1.64
N ASP A 138 18.48 7.60 2.39
CA ASP A 138 19.85 8.11 2.22
C ASP A 138 20.86 6.96 1.99
N GLU A 139 21.95 7.24 1.27
CA GLU A 139 22.97 6.22 0.97
C GLU A 139 23.82 5.82 2.20
N GLU A 140 23.99 6.73 3.15
CA GLU A 140 24.79 6.47 4.35
C GLU A 140 24.06 5.51 5.33
N GLY A 141 22.73 5.49 5.28
CA GLY A 141 21.87 4.75 6.20
C GLY A 141 21.80 5.39 7.59
N LYS A 142 21.89 6.72 7.67
CA LYS A 142 21.83 7.51 8.91
C LYS A 142 20.59 8.39 8.98
N GLY A 143 19.96 8.65 7.84
CA GLY A 143 18.80 9.52 7.72
C GLY A 143 17.48 8.79 7.96
N VAL A 144 16.44 9.30 7.30
CA VAL A 144 15.07 8.78 7.39
C VAL A 144 15.05 7.31 6.98
N SER A 145 14.39 6.48 7.79
CA SER A 145 14.29 5.05 7.53
C SER A 145 12.98 4.48 8.04
N VAL A 146 12.54 3.40 7.40
CA VAL A 146 11.37 2.63 7.80
C VAL A 146 11.76 1.17 8.00
N THR A 147 11.06 0.50 8.91
CA THR A 147 11.26 -0.93 9.17
C THR A 147 10.08 -1.69 8.57
N ILE A 148 10.36 -2.80 7.89
CA ILE A 148 9.35 -3.62 7.23
C ILE A 148 9.32 -5.03 7.82
N SER A 149 8.14 -5.62 7.93
CA SER A 149 7.99 -6.98 8.47
C SER A 149 8.78 -8.04 7.67
N ALA A 150 9.23 -9.09 8.34
CA ALA A 150 10.00 -10.18 7.71
C ALA A 150 9.25 -10.86 6.54
N ILE A 151 7.92 -10.90 6.60
CA ILE A 151 7.08 -11.44 5.52
C ILE A 151 7.21 -10.56 4.28
N ARG A 152 7.18 -9.24 4.45
CA ARG A 152 7.28 -8.25 3.37
C ARG A 152 8.68 -8.18 2.81
N GLN A 153 9.71 -8.29 3.66
CA GLN A 153 11.10 -8.45 3.23
C GLN A 153 11.23 -9.64 2.28
N ARG A 154 10.79 -10.83 2.66
CA ARG A 154 10.87 -12.02 1.78
C ARG A 154 10.08 -11.85 0.50
N LYS A 155 8.89 -11.27 0.58
CA LYS A 155 8.00 -11.09 -0.58
C LYS A 155 8.55 -10.10 -1.61
N TYR A 156 9.16 -9.02 -1.16
CA TYR A 156 9.58 -7.91 -2.03
C TYR A 156 11.10 -7.74 -2.12
N HIS A 157 11.88 -8.71 -1.62
CA HIS A 157 13.34 -8.64 -1.59
C HIS A 157 13.95 -8.26 -2.95
N ASP A 158 13.65 -9.02 -4.00
CA ASP A 158 14.19 -8.77 -5.35
C ASP A 158 13.74 -7.42 -5.91
N LEU A 159 12.52 -7.01 -5.60
CA LEU A 159 11.95 -5.74 -6.03
C LEU A 159 12.68 -4.57 -5.36
N ILE A 160 12.88 -4.64 -4.04
CA ILE A 160 13.59 -3.62 -3.26
C ILE A 160 15.04 -3.51 -3.74
N ASN A 161 15.73 -4.63 -3.95
CA ASN A 161 17.10 -4.63 -4.45
C ASN A 161 17.20 -4.01 -5.84
N ARG A 162 16.26 -4.33 -6.75
CA ARG A 162 16.18 -3.71 -8.08
C ARG A 162 16.01 -2.21 -8.02
N HIS A 163 15.06 -1.73 -7.23
CA HIS A 163 14.82 -0.29 -7.08
C HIS A 163 16.03 0.40 -6.44
N THR A 164 16.59 -0.14 -5.36
CA THR A 164 17.76 0.43 -4.69
C THR A 164 18.95 0.58 -5.64
N ALA A 165 19.21 -0.44 -6.45
CA ALA A 165 20.28 -0.44 -7.44
C ALA A 165 20.04 0.59 -8.56
N ASN A 166 18.83 0.62 -9.13
CA ASN A 166 18.44 1.60 -10.13
C ASN A 166 18.56 3.04 -9.60
N ASN A 167 18.12 3.29 -8.37
CA ASN A 167 18.14 4.61 -7.75
C ASN A 167 19.57 5.07 -7.49
N THR A 168 20.48 4.17 -7.10
CA THR A 168 21.89 4.49 -6.80
C THR A 168 22.83 4.37 -8.02
N GLN A 169 22.28 4.15 -9.23
CA GLN A 169 23.04 3.89 -10.46
C GLN A 169 24.04 2.74 -10.35
N ARG A 170 23.82 1.80 -9.42
CA ARG A 170 24.64 0.60 -9.25
C ARG A 170 24.01 -0.51 -10.07
N SER A 171 24.73 -1.09 -11.01
CA SER A 171 24.25 -2.24 -11.78
C SER A 171 24.14 -3.47 -10.87
N LEU A 172 22.97 -4.13 -10.88
CA LEU A 172 22.82 -5.47 -10.29
C LEU A 172 23.48 -6.50 -11.21
N GLU A 173 24.65 -6.98 -10.83
CA GLU A 173 25.25 -8.13 -11.49
C GLU A 173 24.49 -9.40 -11.09
N PHE A 174 23.60 -9.87 -11.96
CA PHE A 174 22.96 -11.17 -11.83
C PHE A 174 23.99 -12.28 -12.09
N SER A 175 24.56 -12.85 -11.04
CA SER A 175 25.31 -14.10 -11.17
C SER A 175 24.32 -15.26 -11.18
N PHE A 176 23.99 -15.78 -12.37
CA PHE A 176 23.29 -17.07 -12.48
C PHE A 176 24.20 -18.19 -12.00
N GLY A 177 24.15 -18.49 -10.70
CA GLY A 177 24.79 -19.65 -10.11
C GLY A 177 24.15 -20.93 -10.64
N LYS A 178 24.74 -21.54 -11.66
CA LYS A 178 24.52 -22.94 -12.01
C LYS A 178 24.84 -23.77 -10.77
N ALA A 179 23.92 -24.65 -10.39
CA ALA A 179 24.03 -25.54 -9.25
C ALA A 179 25.42 -26.23 -9.18
N GLY A 180 26.06 -26.13 -8.03
CA GLY A 180 27.14 -27.04 -7.63
C GLY A 180 28.48 -26.39 -7.30
N LYS A 181 28.81 -26.44 -6.00
CA LYS A 181 30.12 -26.29 -5.33
C LYS A 181 30.61 -24.87 -4.98
N LYS A 182 30.64 -24.69 -3.64
CA LYS A 182 31.39 -23.77 -2.78
C LYS A 182 32.17 -22.65 -3.49
N ALA A 183 31.67 -21.42 -3.35
CA ALA A 183 32.39 -20.22 -3.74
C ALA A 183 33.48 -19.89 -2.71
N SER A 184 34.73 -19.78 -3.19
CA SER A 184 35.80 -19.04 -2.52
C SER A 184 35.72 -17.57 -2.90
N PHE A 185 35.93 -16.68 -1.93
CA PHE A 185 35.94 -15.24 -2.13
C PHE A 185 37.31 -14.78 -2.65
N THR A 186 37.34 -14.02 -3.74
CA THR A 186 38.44 -13.11 -4.04
C THR A 186 37.89 -11.78 -4.54
N THR A 187 38.25 -10.71 -3.83
CA THR A 187 37.96 -9.32 -4.19
C THR A 187 39.00 -8.86 -5.20
N ALA A 188 38.58 -8.26 -6.31
CA ALA A 188 39.48 -7.52 -7.20
C ALA A 188 39.03 -6.06 -7.25
N GLU A 189 39.81 -5.19 -6.60
CA GLU A 189 39.74 -3.75 -6.80
C GLU A 189 40.31 -3.41 -8.17
N LYS A 190 39.59 -2.63 -8.98
CA LYS A 190 40.14 -1.97 -10.17
C LYS A 190 40.19 -0.47 -9.92
N ASN A 191 41.40 0.01 -9.64
CA ASN A 191 41.79 1.40 -9.82
C ASN A 191 41.78 1.74 -11.32
N ILE A 192 41.11 2.83 -11.69
CA ILE A 192 41.56 3.79 -12.71
C ILE A 192 41.18 5.18 -12.19
#